data_AF-W1IRW0-F1
#
_entry.id   AF-W1IRW0-F1
#
_cell.length_a   1.000
_cell.length_b   1.000
_cell.length_c   1.000
_cell.angle_alpha   90.00
_cell.angle_beta   90.00
_cell.angle_gamma   90.00
#
_symmetry.space_group_name_H-M   'P 1'
#
loop_
_entity.id
_entity.type
_entity.pdbx_description
1 polymer ?
#
loop_
_entity_poly.entity_id
_entity_poly.type
_entity_poly.pdbx_seq_one_letter_code
_entity_poly.pdbx_strand_id
1 'polypeptide(L)'
;MAQDYHHGVRVQEINAGTRTITTVSTAIVGLLATADDADPNTFPLNTPVLLTDILTASGKAGTTGTLAHGLRAIADQAKPVTVVVRVAQGKTEAETTTNLIGGVTDEGRKTGMKALLAAQSQLGVKPRILGVPGHDNLQVATALAGIAQQLRAMAYISAYGCKTISQAIRYRDNFNQREVMLIWPDFVSWDTVSNREATAYATARALGLRARIDEETGWHKTLSNVGVNGVTGLSADVFWDLQDSATEPTC
;
A
#
# COMPACT_ATOMS: atom_id res chain seq x y z
N MET A 1 56.69 12.92 -30.66
CA MET A 1 55.48 13.43 -31.35
C MET A 1 55.10 14.74 -30.67
N ALA A 2 54.86 15.79 -31.45
CA ALA A 2 54.73 17.17 -30.97
C ALA A 2 53.67 17.30 -29.87
N GLN A 3 54.02 17.93 -28.74
CA GLN A 3 53.05 18.48 -27.80
C GLN A 3 52.60 19.82 -28.36
N ASP A 4 51.63 19.79 -29.27
CA ASP A 4 50.94 21.00 -29.68
C ASP A 4 50.08 21.48 -28.51
N TYR A 5 50.48 22.59 -27.91
CA TYR A 5 49.74 23.26 -26.86
C TYR A 5 48.55 24.00 -27.48
N HIS A 6 47.33 23.54 -27.16
CA HIS A 6 46.10 24.20 -27.57
C HIS A 6 45.73 25.29 -26.56
N HIS A 7 45.73 26.55 -26.98
CA HIS A 7 45.15 27.65 -26.20
C HIS A 7 43.73 27.94 -26.70
N GLY A 8 42.74 27.43 -25.97
CA GLY A 8 41.32 27.58 -26.26
C GLY A 8 40.49 26.51 -25.55
N VAL A 9 39.17 26.66 -25.53
CA VAL A 9 38.26 25.67 -24.92
C VAL A 9 38.20 24.42 -25.80
N ARG A 10 38.48 23.26 -25.21
CA ARG A 10 38.32 21.95 -25.84
C ARG A 10 37.10 21.26 -25.27
N VAL A 11 36.15 20.91 -26.13
CA VAL A 11 35.05 20.01 -25.75
C VAL A 11 35.50 18.58 -26.04
N GLN A 12 35.65 17.77 -24.99
CA GLN A 12 35.75 16.32 -25.11
C GLN A 12 34.41 15.74 -24.67
N GLU A 13 33.62 15.27 -25.63
CA GLU A 13 32.42 14.52 -25.33
C GLU A 13 32.80 13.05 -25.12
N ILE A 14 33.02 12.69 -23.86
CA ILE A 14 33.28 11.30 -23.47
C ILE A 14 31.92 10.60 -23.42
N ASN A 15 31.52 9.98 -24.54
CA ASN A 15 30.31 9.14 -24.63
C ASN A 15 30.55 7.67 -24.21
N ALA A 16 31.70 7.38 -23.61
CA ALA A 16 32.05 6.05 -23.10
C ALA A 16 31.94 6.02 -21.57
N GLY A 17 30.86 5.41 -21.10
CA GLY A 17 30.65 5.03 -19.71
C GLY A 17 29.42 4.15 -19.66
N THR A 18 29.56 2.92 -19.16
CA THR A 18 28.39 2.06 -18.92
C THR A 18 27.52 2.76 -17.87
N ARG A 19 26.42 3.39 -18.30
CA ARG A 19 25.38 3.82 -17.39
C ARG A 19 24.70 2.55 -16.89
N THR A 20 25.07 2.10 -15.69
CA THR A 20 24.42 0.96 -15.07
C THR A 20 22.93 1.27 -14.95
N ILE A 21 22.10 0.47 -15.61
CA ILE A 21 20.66 0.54 -15.44
C ILE A 21 20.38 -0.03 -14.04
N THR A 22 20.04 0.84 -13.10
CA THR A 22 19.55 0.40 -11.79
C THR A 22 18.08 0.03 -11.91
N THR A 23 17.75 -1.23 -11.67
CA THR A 23 16.37 -1.64 -11.50
C THR A 23 15.82 -1.04 -10.21
N VAL A 24 14.83 -0.16 -10.34
CA VAL A 24 14.13 0.40 -9.18
C VAL A 24 13.22 -0.68 -8.63
N SER A 25 13.32 -1.00 -7.33
CA SER A 25 12.41 -1.95 -6.70
C SER A 25 10.97 -1.43 -6.79
N THR A 26 10.10 -2.21 -7.41
CA THR A 26 8.65 -1.93 -7.50
C THR A 26 7.88 -2.52 -6.33
N ALA A 27 8.48 -3.47 -5.60
CA ALA A 27 7.89 -4.17 -4.45
C ALA A 27 8.01 -3.38 -3.12
N ILE A 28 7.87 -2.05 -3.17
CA ILE A 28 7.90 -1.21 -1.95
C ILE A 28 6.47 -0.87 -1.56
N VAL A 29 6.04 -1.36 -0.42
CA VAL A 29 4.69 -1.14 0.12
C VAL A 29 4.64 0.19 0.89
N GLY A 30 3.59 0.97 0.70
CA GLY A 30 3.24 2.14 1.49
C GLY A 30 1.95 1.84 2.25
N LEU A 31 2.07 1.58 3.54
CA LEU A 31 0.96 1.24 4.42
C LEU A 31 0.63 2.44 5.31
N LEU A 32 -0.63 2.85 5.31
CA LEU A 32 -1.18 3.71 6.36
C LEU A 32 -2.04 2.89 7.30
N ALA A 33 -1.92 3.18 8.59
CA ALA A 33 -2.74 2.52 9.60
C ALA A 33 -2.93 3.37 10.85
N THR A 34 -3.97 3.06 11.60
CA THR A 34 -4.14 3.52 12.98
C THR A 34 -3.64 2.45 13.95
N ALA A 35 -3.06 2.88 15.07
CA ALA A 35 -2.74 2.03 16.21
C ALA A 35 -2.35 2.91 17.39
N ASP A 36 -3.22 3.05 18.38
CA ASP A 36 -2.96 3.96 19.50
C ASP A 36 -1.93 3.39 20.48
N ASP A 37 -1.86 2.06 20.60
CA ASP A 37 -0.95 1.31 21.49
C ASP A 37 0.37 0.87 20.83
N ALA A 38 0.64 1.29 19.58
CA ALA A 38 1.92 1.05 18.94
C ALA A 38 3.05 1.83 19.64
N ASP A 39 4.25 1.23 19.70
CA ASP A 39 5.44 1.85 20.29
C ASP A 39 5.73 3.18 19.58
N PRO A 40 5.63 4.34 20.26
CA PRO A 40 5.79 5.64 19.63
C PRO A 40 7.21 5.91 19.13
N ASN A 41 8.22 5.20 19.65
CA ASN A 41 9.60 5.34 19.18
C ASN A 41 9.80 4.61 17.85
N THR A 42 9.19 3.45 17.70
CA THR A 42 9.25 2.66 16.47
C THR A 42 8.30 3.22 15.41
N PHE A 43 7.10 3.65 15.83
CA PHE A 43 6.05 4.17 14.96
C PHE A 43 5.62 5.59 15.41
N PRO A 44 6.46 6.61 15.22
CA PRO A 44 6.05 7.99 15.46
C PRO A 44 4.84 8.39 14.59
N LEU A 45 3.96 9.23 15.16
CA LEU A 45 2.79 9.71 14.42
C LEU A 45 3.20 10.55 13.21
N ASN A 46 2.48 10.38 12.11
CA ASN A 46 2.61 11.14 10.87
C ASN A 46 4.03 11.15 10.26
N THR A 47 4.85 10.16 10.60
CA THR A 47 6.23 10.08 10.16
C THR A 47 6.42 8.75 9.43
N PRO A 48 6.97 8.75 8.21
CA PRO A 48 7.21 7.51 7.48
C PRO A 48 8.36 6.74 8.13
N VAL A 49 8.13 5.46 8.39
CA VAL A 49 9.11 4.55 8.97
C VAL A 49 9.40 3.44 7.97
N LEU A 50 10.69 3.17 7.74
CA LEU A 50 11.12 2.07 6.88
C LEU A 50 11.17 0.76 7.68
N LEU A 51 10.43 -0.24 7.24
CA LEU A 51 10.49 -1.60 7.75
C LEU A 51 11.15 -2.51 6.73
N THR A 52 12.25 -3.15 7.13
CA THR A 52 12.92 -4.21 6.37
C THR A 52 12.56 -5.61 6.86
N ASP A 53 12.08 -5.71 8.11
CA ASP A 53 11.53 -6.94 8.69
C ASP A 53 10.16 -6.62 9.31
N ILE A 54 9.12 -6.94 8.55
CA ILE A 54 7.73 -6.67 8.92
C ILE A 54 7.31 -7.52 10.13
N LEU A 55 7.77 -8.76 10.22
CA LEU A 55 7.32 -9.69 11.26
C LEU A 55 7.83 -9.23 12.62
N THR A 56 9.12 -8.89 12.71
CA THR A 56 9.70 -8.34 13.93
C THR A 56 9.06 -7.00 14.29
N ALA A 57 8.81 -6.14 13.30
CA ALA A 57 8.16 -4.85 13.52
C ALA A 57 6.70 -4.99 14.01
N SER A 58 5.99 -6.03 13.60
CA SER A 58 4.61 -6.30 14.04
C SER A 58 4.49 -6.51 15.55
N GLY A 59 5.56 -6.98 16.22
CA GLY A 59 5.60 -7.11 17.68
C GLY A 59 5.54 -5.76 18.42
N LYS A 60 5.87 -4.66 17.74
CA LYS A 60 5.81 -3.29 18.28
C LYS A 60 4.64 -2.46 17.73
N ALA A 61 3.82 -3.05 16.86
CA ALA A 61 2.69 -2.39 16.23
C ALA A 61 1.46 -2.28 17.15
N GLY A 62 1.53 -2.85 18.36
CA GLY A 62 0.40 -2.93 19.27
C GLY A 62 -0.60 -4.01 18.89
N THR A 63 -1.76 -3.93 19.51
CA THR A 63 -2.91 -4.84 19.35
C THR A 63 -4.17 -4.11 18.92
N THR A 64 -4.20 -2.77 19.02
CA THR A 64 -5.34 -1.94 18.63
C THR A 64 -5.18 -1.39 17.22
N GLY A 65 -6.30 -0.98 16.62
CA GLY A 65 -6.32 -0.38 15.28
C GLY A 65 -6.04 -1.40 14.17
N THR A 66 -5.48 -0.92 13.05
CA THR A 66 -5.31 -1.71 11.82
C THR A 66 -3.86 -2.06 11.52
N LEU A 67 -2.89 -1.45 12.22
CA LEU A 67 -1.47 -1.60 11.89
C LEU A 67 -0.96 -3.04 12.05
N ALA A 68 -1.19 -3.65 13.21
CA ALA A 68 -0.71 -5.01 13.48
C ALA A 68 -1.34 -6.04 12.53
N HIS A 69 -2.64 -5.92 12.25
CA HIS A 69 -3.34 -6.78 11.30
C HIS A 69 -2.83 -6.58 9.86
N GLY A 70 -2.61 -5.34 9.44
CA GLY A 70 -2.07 -5.02 8.12
C GLY A 70 -0.66 -5.59 7.90
N LEU A 71 0.23 -5.42 8.89
CA LEU A 71 1.60 -5.94 8.82
C LEU A 71 1.63 -7.48 8.79
N ARG A 72 0.82 -8.15 9.62
CA ARG A 72 0.69 -9.62 9.59
C ARG A 72 0.16 -10.12 8.25
N ALA A 73 -0.89 -9.49 7.72
CA ALA A 73 -1.47 -9.86 6.44
C ALA A 73 -0.49 -9.71 5.26
N ILE A 74 0.39 -8.70 5.30
CA ILE A 74 1.47 -8.56 4.32
C ILE A 74 2.52 -9.67 4.52
N ALA A 75 2.94 -9.89 5.77
CA ALA A 75 3.94 -10.91 6.13
C ALA A 75 3.53 -12.35 5.78
N ASP A 76 2.23 -12.66 5.79
CA ASP A 76 1.69 -13.96 5.34
C ASP A 76 1.95 -14.22 3.85
N GLN A 77 2.12 -13.16 3.04
CA GLN A 77 2.34 -13.28 1.60
C GLN A 77 3.82 -13.16 1.25
N ALA A 78 4.50 -12.12 1.73
CA ALA A 78 5.90 -11.83 1.43
C ALA A 78 6.54 -10.98 2.52
N LYS A 79 7.86 -10.75 2.40
CA LYS A 79 8.63 -9.88 3.30
C LYS A 79 9.18 -8.64 2.58
N PRO A 80 8.32 -7.80 1.98
CA PRO A 80 8.79 -6.65 1.23
C PRO A 80 9.27 -5.52 2.13
N VAL A 81 10.06 -4.61 1.54
CA VAL A 81 10.35 -3.33 2.16
C VAL A 81 9.06 -2.53 2.28
N THR A 82 8.69 -2.14 3.49
CA THR A 82 7.41 -1.47 3.77
C THR A 82 7.66 -0.12 4.44
N VAL A 83 7.12 0.94 3.84
CA VAL A 83 7.02 2.26 4.46
C VAL A 83 5.70 2.34 5.20
N VAL A 84 5.75 2.49 6.52
CA VAL A 84 4.58 2.63 7.37
C VAL A 84 4.42 4.09 7.78
N VAL A 85 3.21 4.62 7.69
CA VAL A 85 2.83 5.89 8.32
C VAL A 85 1.71 5.60 9.32
N ARG A 86 2.02 5.77 10.61
CA ARG A 86 1.03 5.67 11.68
C ARG A 86 0.29 6.99 11.81
N VAL A 87 -1.04 6.93 11.84
CA VAL A 87 -1.92 8.09 12.02
C VAL A 87 -2.73 7.92 13.31
N ALA A 88 -3.00 9.04 13.99
CA ALA A 88 -3.80 9.03 15.20
C ALA A 88 -5.27 8.70 14.89
N GLN A 89 -5.85 7.77 15.64
CA GLN A 89 -7.27 7.48 15.53
C GLN A 89 -8.07 8.64 16.15
N GLY A 90 -9.05 9.14 15.40
CA GLY A 90 -9.96 10.17 15.88
C GLY A 90 -11.03 9.59 16.82
N LYS A 91 -11.74 10.46 17.55
CA LYS A 91 -12.90 10.03 18.36
C LYS A 91 -14.07 9.62 17.48
N THR A 92 -14.11 10.14 16.26
CA THR A 92 -15.09 9.82 15.23
C THR A 92 -14.41 9.29 13.97
N GLU A 93 -15.17 8.58 13.13
CA GLU A 93 -14.70 8.13 11.81
C GLU A 93 -14.33 9.32 10.91
N ALA A 94 -15.05 10.43 11.03
CA ALA A 94 -14.77 11.66 10.29
C ALA A 94 -13.41 12.26 10.69
N GLU A 95 -13.12 12.36 11.99
CA GLU A 95 -11.81 12.80 12.48
C GLU A 95 -10.69 11.87 12.03
N THR A 96 -10.92 10.55 12.07
CA THR A 96 -9.95 9.56 11.60
C THR A 96 -9.67 9.73 10.10
N THR A 97 -10.72 9.94 9.31
CA THR A 97 -10.62 10.22 7.87
C THR A 97 -9.81 11.49 7.60
N THR A 98 -10.06 12.57 8.33
CA THR A 98 -9.28 13.81 8.24
C THR A 98 -7.80 13.57 8.55
N ASN A 99 -7.51 12.83 9.61
CA ASN A 99 -6.13 12.52 10.00
C ASN A 99 -5.42 11.66 8.93
N LEU A 100 -6.13 10.70 8.32
CA LEU A 100 -5.59 9.82 7.28
C LEU A 100 -5.29 10.56 5.98
N ILE A 101 -6.19 11.44 5.52
CA ILE A 101 -5.94 12.30 4.36
C ILE A 101 -4.75 13.24 4.65
N GLY A 102 -4.73 13.78 5.85
CA GLY A 102 -3.63 14.62 6.33
C GLY A 102 -3.45 15.92 5.55
N GLY A 103 -2.35 16.59 5.86
CA GLY A 103 -2.09 17.95 5.41
C GLY A 103 -0.60 18.26 5.36
N VAL A 104 -0.31 19.55 5.38
CA VAL A 104 1.02 20.08 5.59
C VAL A 104 0.91 21.00 6.79
N THR A 105 1.73 20.78 7.81
CA THR A 105 1.78 21.65 8.99
C THR A 105 2.47 22.97 8.64
N ASP A 106 2.36 23.98 9.50
CA ASP A 106 3.01 25.28 9.30
C ASP A 106 4.55 25.17 9.21
N GLU A 107 5.12 24.11 9.81
CA GLU A 107 6.55 23.74 9.71
C GLU A 107 6.91 23.04 8.39
N GLY A 108 5.95 22.88 7.46
CA GLY A 108 6.14 22.19 6.18
C GLY A 108 6.13 20.66 6.27
N ARG A 109 5.79 20.08 7.42
CA ARG A 109 5.76 18.62 7.60
C ARG A 109 4.48 18.04 6.99
N LYS A 110 4.64 17.05 6.10
CA LYS A 110 3.51 16.32 5.52
C LYS A 110 2.98 15.31 6.54
N THR A 111 1.65 15.24 6.70
CA THR A 111 0.97 14.31 7.62
C THR A 111 0.04 13.37 6.85
N GLY A 112 -0.44 12.30 7.50
CA GLY A 112 -1.31 11.29 6.88
C GLY A 112 -0.70 10.71 5.60
N MET A 113 -1.50 10.53 4.55
CA MET A 113 -1.05 9.96 3.27
C MET A 113 -0.05 10.84 2.52
N LYS A 114 -0.06 12.14 2.77
CA LYS A 114 0.95 13.04 2.19
C LYS A 114 2.35 12.75 2.73
N ALA A 115 2.46 12.15 3.92
CA ALA A 115 3.76 11.72 4.47
C ALA A 115 4.44 10.66 3.59
N LEU A 116 3.68 9.83 2.86
CA LEU A 116 4.25 8.87 1.89
C LEU A 116 5.03 9.56 0.77
N LEU A 117 4.65 10.79 0.40
CA LEU A 117 5.40 11.58 -0.59
C LEU A 117 6.78 12.00 -0.07
N ALA A 118 6.98 12.03 1.25
CA ALA A 118 8.27 12.36 1.88
C ALA A 118 9.17 11.12 2.06
N ALA A 119 8.66 9.91 1.83
CA ALA A 119 9.41 8.67 2.02
C ALA A 119 10.69 8.64 1.15
N GLN A 120 10.63 9.13 -0.09
CA GLN A 120 11.79 9.13 -0.97
C GLN A 120 12.92 10.04 -0.45
N SER A 121 12.58 11.22 0.07
CA SER A 121 13.58 12.16 0.58
C SER A 121 14.11 11.79 1.96
N GLN A 122 13.27 11.18 2.81
CA GLN A 122 13.63 10.84 4.20
C GLN A 122 14.27 9.46 4.33
N LEU A 123 13.79 8.48 3.56
CA LEU A 123 14.15 7.07 3.70
C LEU A 123 14.87 6.51 2.47
N GLY A 124 14.99 7.29 1.40
CA GLY A 124 15.62 6.85 0.15
C GLY A 124 14.79 5.89 -0.70
N VAL A 125 13.59 5.53 -0.25
CA VAL A 125 12.71 4.56 -0.93
C VAL A 125 11.40 5.21 -1.36
N LYS A 126 10.87 4.76 -2.50
CA LYS A 126 9.61 5.27 -3.05
C LYS A 126 8.55 4.17 -3.03
N PRO A 127 7.50 4.29 -2.22
CA PRO A 127 6.43 3.29 -2.18
C PRO A 127 5.65 3.29 -3.51
N ARG A 128 5.42 2.09 -4.05
CA ARG A 128 4.73 1.83 -5.33
C ARG A 128 3.45 1.03 -5.19
N ILE A 129 3.22 0.45 -4.02
CA ILE A 129 2.05 -0.36 -3.69
C ILE A 129 1.42 0.29 -2.46
N LEU A 130 0.26 0.92 -2.58
CA LEU A 130 -0.35 1.72 -1.51
C LEU A 130 -1.66 1.11 -1.01
N GLY A 131 -1.95 1.24 0.29
CA GLY A 131 -3.26 0.89 0.85
C GLY A 131 -3.47 1.44 2.26
N VAL A 132 -4.74 1.57 2.65
CA VAL A 132 -5.15 2.00 4.00
C VAL A 132 -6.14 1.00 4.60
N PRO A 133 -5.69 -0.24 4.90
CA PRO A 133 -6.59 -1.33 5.26
C PRO A 133 -7.51 -0.98 6.42
N GLY A 134 -8.81 -1.21 6.22
CA GLY A 134 -9.86 -0.96 7.21
C GLY A 134 -10.36 0.48 7.29
N HIS A 135 -9.73 1.43 6.61
CA HIS A 135 -10.16 2.84 6.56
C HIS A 135 -10.27 3.40 5.13
N ASP A 136 -10.36 2.53 4.12
CA ASP A 136 -10.46 2.88 2.69
C ASP A 136 -11.85 3.42 2.29
N ASN A 137 -12.46 4.28 3.11
CA ASN A 137 -13.74 4.92 2.77
C ASN A 137 -13.61 5.83 1.54
N LEU A 138 -14.73 6.29 0.99
CA LEU A 138 -14.75 7.03 -0.28
C LEU A 138 -13.81 8.24 -0.28
N GLN A 139 -13.76 9.00 0.81
CA GLN A 139 -12.92 10.18 0.94
C GLN A 139 -11.43 9.81 1.00
N VAL A 140 -11.07 8.79 1.79
CA VAL A 140 -9.69 8.28 1.87
C VAL A 140 -9.26 7.69 0.53
N ALA A 141 -10.08 6.85 -0.09
CA ALA A 141 -9.79 6.21 -1.36
C ALA A 141 -9.59 7.24 -2.50
N THR A 142 -10.43 8.28 -2.54
CA THR A 142 -10.32 9.37 -3.53
C THR A 142 -9.01 10.15 -3.33
N ALA A 143 -8.65 10.46 -2.08
CA ALA A 143 -7.39 11.14 -1.79
C ALA A 143 -6.17 10.26 -2.09
N LEU A 144 -6.26 8.96 -1.76
CA LEU A 144 -5.21 7.97 -2.04
C LEU A 144 -4.97 7.83 -3.53
N ALA A 145 -6.02 7.86 -4.37
CA ALA A 145 -5.89 7.84 -5.83
C ALA A 145 -5.02 9.00 -6.36
N GLY A 146 -5.22 10.21 -5.83
CA GLY A 146 -4.39 11.37 -6.17
C GLY A 146 -2.93 11.23 -5.74
N ILE A 147 -2.69 10.66 -4.55
CA ILE A 147 -1.33 10.36 -4.07
C ILE A 147 -0.67 9.26 -4.91
N ALA A 148 -1.42 8.24 -5.30
CA ALA A 148 -0.95 7.16 -6.16
C ALA A 148 -0.47 7.68 -7.52
N GLN A 149 -1.20 8.63 -8.12
CA GLN A 149 -0.78 9.31 -9.35
C GLN A 149 0.55 10.07 -9.18
N GLN A 150 0.69 10.84 -8.11
CA GLN A 150 1.93 11.58 -7.82
C GLN A 150 3.12 10.65 -7.60
N LEU A 151 2.90 9.53 -6.90
CA LEU A 151 3.92 8.51 -6.69
C LEU A 151 4.12 7.60 -7.90
N ARG A 152 3.25 7.63 -8.91
CA ARG A 152 3.18 6.59 -9.95
C ARG A 152 3.20 5.20 -9.30
N ALA A 153 2.28 5.02 -8.37
CA ALA A 153 2.05 3.84 -7.56
C ALA A 153 0.67 3.27 -7.87
N MET A 154 0.42 2.03 -7.46
CA MET A 154 -0.91 1.42 -7.51
C MET A 154 -1.51 1.42 -6.10
N ALA A 155 -2.72 1.94 -5.96
CA ALA A 155 -3.51 1.93 -4.73
C ALA A 155 -4.50 0.76 -4.75
N TYR A 156 -4.45 -0.05 -3.71
CA TYR A 156 -5.40 -1.14 -3.47
C TYR A 156 -6.42 -0.67 -2.43
N ILE A 157 -7.68 -0.58 -2.83
CA ILE A 157 -8.77 -0.07 -1.99
C ILE A 157 -9.88 -1.12 -1.87
N SER A 158 -10.54 -1.17 -0.73
CA SER A 158 -11.72 -2.03 -0.55
C SER A 158 -12.97 -1.32 -1.09
N ALA A 159 -13.96 -2.08 -1.56
CA ALA A 159 -15.33 -1.55 -1.72
C ALA A 159 -15.95 -1.31 -0.34
N TYR A 160 -15.57 -0.20 0.28
CA TYR A 160 -15.80 0.06 1.70
C TYR A 160 -17.29 0.03 2.06
N GLY A 161 -17.64 -0.78 3.05
CA GLY A 161 -19.02 -0.93 3.53
C GLY A 161 -19.98 -1.62 2.55
N CYS A 162 -19.51 -2.12 1.40
CA CYS A 162 -20.35 -2.81 0.43
C CYS A 162 -20.60 -4.26 0.83
N LYS A 163 -21.86 -4.63 1.05
CA LYS A 163 -22.27 -6.00 1.40
C LYS A 163 -22.64 -6.85 0.19
N THR A 164 -23.04 -6.21 -0.92
CA THR A 164 -23.48 -6.89 -2.13
C THR A 164 -22.70 -6.42 -3.35
N ILE A 165 -22.66 -7.25 -4.39
CA ILE A 165 -21.97 -6.92 -5.63
C ILE A 165 -22.55 -5.67 -6.30
N SER A 166 -23.88 -5.49 -6.25
CA SER A 166 -24.51 -4.28 -6.82
C SER A 166 -24.07 -2.99 -6.13
N GLN A 167 -23.78 -3.05 -4.82
CA GLN A 167 -23.21 -1.92 -4.09
C GLN A 167 -21.75 -1.69 -4.50
N ALA A 168 -20.96 -2.76 -4.66
CA ALA A 168 -19.58 -2.66 -5.11
C ALA A 168 -19.48 -2.07 -6.54
N ILE A 169 -20.36 -2.47 -7.46
CA ILE A 169 -20.44 -1.90 -8.81
C ILE A 169 -20.75 -0.41 -8.75
N ARG A 170 -21.72 0.02 -7.94
CA ARG A 170 -22.03 1.45 -7.76
C ARG A 170 -20.87 2.20 -7.10
N TYR A 171 -20.15 1.57 -6.17
CA TYR A 171 -18.99 2.16 -5.52
C TYR A 171 -17.84 2.40 -6.52
N ARG A 172 -17.61 1.45 -7.43
CA ARG A 172 -16.63 1.55 -8.53
C ARG A 172 -16.86 2.77 -9.42
N ASP A 173 -18.10 3.21 -9.60
CA ASP A 173 -18.43 4.37 -10.43
C ASP A 173 -17.88 5.70 -9.91
N ASN A 174 -17.50 5.77 -8.63
CA ASN A 174 -16.85 6.95 -8.08
C ASN A 174 -15.41 7.14 -8.57
N PHE A 175 -14.80 6.12 -9.18
CA PHE A 175 -13.39 6.12 -9.56
C PHE A 175 -13.21 6.00 -11.08
N ASN A 176 -12.26 6.77 -11.60
CA ASN A 176 -11.84 6.72 -13.01
C ASN A 176 -10.31 6.65 -13.16
N GLN A 177 -9.58 6.65 -12.05
CA GLN A 177 -8.13 6.67 -12.02
C GLN A 177 -7.59 5.28 -12.35
N ARG A 178 -6.57 5.23 -13.22
CA ARG A 178 -5.91 3.98 -13.62
C ARG A 178 -5.13 3.35 -12.47
N GLU A 179 -4.68 4.18 -11.53
CA GLU A 179 -3.83 3.82 -10.41
C GLU A 179 -4.58 3.13 -9.26
N VAL A 180 -5.89 2.90 -9.40
CA VAL A 180 -6.74 2.34 -8.34
C VAL A 180 -7.22 0.95 -8.73
N MET A 181 -7.02 -0.01 -7.84
CA MET A 181 -7.61 -1.35 -7.93
C MET A 181 -8.57 -1.51 -6.76
N LEU A 182 -9.86 -1.63 -7.09
CA LEU A 182 -10.91 -1.94 -6.14
C LEU A 182 -10.91 -3.44 -5.90
N ILE A 183 -11.06 -3.86 -4.63
CA ILE A 183 -11.18 -5.27 -4.25
C ILE A 183 -12.46 -5.49 -3.47
N TRP A 184 -13.23 -6.53 -3.86
CA TRP A 184 -14.37 -7.04 -3.11
C TRP A 184 -14.55 -8.55 -3.36
N PRO A 185 -14.93 -9.34 -2.33
CA PRO A 185 -15.17 -9.00 -0.92
C PRO A 185 -13.90 -9.03 -0.06
N ASP A 186 -14.04 -8.78 1.25
CA ASP A 186 -12.98 -9.06 2.22
C ASP A 186 -12.86 -10.57 2.50
N PHE A 187 -11.79 -10.95 3.19
CA PHE A 187 -11.60 -12.33 3.66
C PHE A 187 -11.99 -12.46 5.13
N VAL A 188 -12.06 -13.71 5.59
CA VAL A 188 -12.14 -14.07 7.01
C VAL A 188 -10.87 -14.80 7.40
N SER A 189 -10.37 -14.55 8.61
CA SER A 189 -9.28 -15.33 9.21
C SER A 189 -9.41 -15.38 10.73
N TRP A 190 -8.75 -16.36 11.35
CA TRP A 190 -8.66 -16.45 12.80
C TRP A 190 -7.78 -15.32 13.37
N ASP A 191 -8.34 -14.49 14.25
CA ASP A 191 -7.60 -13.47 15.00
C ASP A 191 -7.14 -14.04 16.34
N THR A 192 -5.82 -14.17 16.48
CA THR A 192 -5.17 -14.64 17.71
C THR A 192 -5.28 -13.69 18.90
N VAL A 193 -5.59 -12.40 18.68
CA VAL A 193 -5.76 -11.43 19.77
C VAL A 193 -7.16 -11.57 20.37
N SER A 194 -8.20 -11.58 19.52
CA SER A 194 -9.59 -11.72 19.98
C SER A 194 -10.08 -13.17 20.11
N ASN A 195 -9.27 -14.16 19.72
CA ASN A 195 -9.58 -15.60 19.76
C ASN A 195 -10.88 -15.97 19.05
N ARG A 196 -11.12 -15.36 17.89
CA ARG A 196 -12.30 -15.62 17.05
C ARG A 196 -11.99 -15.33 15.59
N GLU A 197 -12.88 -15.75 14.71
CA GLU A 197 -12.86 -15.27 13.34
C GLU A 197 -13.11 -13.76 13.28
N ALA A 198 -12.29 -13.07 12.50
CA ALA A 198 -12.39 -11.65 12.26
C ALA A 198 -12.19 -11.35 10.77
N THR A 199 -12.65 -10.17 10.35
CA THR A 199 -12.45 -9.68 9.00
C THR A 199 -10.96 -9.52 8.73
N ALA A 200 -10.49 -10.15 7.66
CA ALA A 200 -9.15 -10.01 7.14
C ALA A 200 -9.20 -9.12 5.89
N TYR A 201 -8.72 -7.89 6.04
CA TYR A 201 -8.77 -6.89 4.98
C TYR A 201 -8.09 -7.39 3.70
N ALA A 202 -8.86 -7.50 2.62
CA ALA A 202 -8.36 -7.96 1.33
C ALA A 202 -7.31 -6.99 0.78
N THR A 203 -7.43 -5.69 1.08
CA THR A 203 -6.44 -4.68 0.70
C THR A 203 -5.06 -4.98 1.28
N ALA A 204 -4.95 -5.29 2.57
CA ALA A 204 -3.67 -5.62 3.21
C ALA A 204 -3.00 -6.84 2.57
N ARG A 205 -3.78 -7.89 2.27
CA ARG A 205 -3.28 -9.10 1.60
C ARG A 205 -2.87 -8.81 0.16
N ALA A 206 -3.61 -7.96 -0.54
CA ALA A 206 -3.27 -7.53 -1.89
C ALA A 206 -1.94 -6.75 -1.94
N LEU A 207 -1.63 -5.93 -0.92
CA LEU A 207 -0.33 -5.27 -0.80
C LEU A 207 0.81 -6.30 -0.76
N GLY A 208 0.69 -7.31 0.10
CA GLY A 208 1.68 -8.39 0.22
C GLY A 208 1.77 -9.24 -1.05
N LEU A 209 0.64 -9.59 -1.66
CA LEU A 209 0.60 -10.37 -2.90
C LEU A 209 1.23 -9.63 -4.07
N ARG A 210 0.93 -8.34 -4.25
CA ARG A 210 1.55 -7.52 -5.29
C ARG A 210 3.07 -7.50 -5.12
N ALA A 211 3.53 -7.36 -3.87
CA ALA A 211 4.96 -7.37 -3.59
C ALA A 211 5.60 -8.73 -3.86
N ARG A 212 4.96 -9.84 -3.46
CA ARG A 212 5.41 -11.21 -3.79
C ARG A 212 5.54 -11.40 -5.29
N ILE A 213 4.50 -11.03 -6.03
CA ILE A 213 4.46 -11.18 -7.49
C ILE A 213 5.57 -10.37 -8.15
N ASP A 214 5.79 -9.13 -7.70
CA ASP A 214 6.88 -8.28 -8.20
C ASP A 214 8.26 -8.90 -7.99
N GLU A 215 8.50 -9.52 -6.83
CA GLU A 215 9.79 -10.11 -6.47
C GLU A 215 10.03 -11.46 -7.17
N GLU A 216 9.02 -12.33 -7.22
CA GLU A 216 9.19 -13.71 -7.71
C GLU A 216 9.01 -13.84 -9.23
N THR A 217 8.05 -13.11 -9.80
CA THR A 217 7.68 -13.22 -11.23
C THR A 217 8.00 -11.93 -11.99
N GLY A 218 7.74 -10.79 -11.36
CA GLY A 218 7.91 -9.46 -11.92
C GLY A 218 6.60 -8.66 -12.03
N TRP A 219 6.78 -7.34 -12.15
CA TRP A 219 5.70 -6.34 -12.19
C TRP A 219 4.63 -6.57 -13.28
N HIS A 220 4.95 -7.33 -14.32
CA HIS A 220 4.06 -7.60 -15.45
C HIS A 220 2.98 -8.65 -15.14
N LYS A 221 3.15 -9.49 -14.11
CA LYS A 221 2.13 -10.47 -13.71
C LYS A 221 0.99 -9.79 -12.94
N THR A 222 -0.24 -10.14 -13.28
CA THR A 222 -1.47 -9.66 -12.62
C THR A 222 -1.70 -10.32 -11.25
N LEU A 223 -2.51 -9.72 -10.37
CA LEU A 223 -2.94 -10.35 -9.11
C LEU A 223 -3.85 -11.56 -9.32
N SER A 224 -4.54 -11.63 -10.46
CA SER A 224 -5.52 -12.68 -10.75
C SER A 224 -4.88 -14.07 -10.77
N ASN A 225 -5.65 -15.06 -10.29
CA ASN A 225 -5.27 -16.48 -10.24
C ASN A 225 -3.99 -16.73 -9.42
N VAL A 226 -3.87 -16.07 -8.27
CA VAL A 226 -2.77 -16.25 -7.32
C VAL A 226 -3.36 -16.60 -5.96
N GLY A 227 -2.87 -17.69 -5.34
CA GLY A 227 -3.33 -18.15 -4.03
C GLY A 227 -3.03 -17.12 -2.93
N VAL A 228 -4.04 -16.86 -2.10
CA VAL A 228 -3.97 -15.96 -0.95
C VAL A 228 -3.70 -16.78 0.31
N ASN A 229 -2.58 -16.54 0.99
CA ASN A 229 -2.26 -17.22 2.24
C ASN A 229 -3.01 -16.58 3.43
N GLY A 230 -3.21 -17.35 4.50
CA GLY A 230 -3.67 -16.84 5.81
C GLY A 230 -5.17 -16.50 5.88
N VAL A 231 -5.98 -16.97 4.93
CA VAL A 231 -7.45 -16.79 4.91
C VAL A 231 -8.16 -18.12 5.12
N THR A 232 -9.32 -18.09 5.79
CA THR A 232 -10.17 -19.26 6.02
C THR A 232 -11.46 -19.22 5.20
N GLY A 233 -11.83 -18.06 4.66
CA GLY A 233 -13.01 -17.89 3.82
C GLY A 233 -13.16 -16.48 3.27
N LEU A 234 -14.26 -16.24 2.57
CA LEU A 234 -14.69 -14.93 2.09
C LEU A 234 -15.70 -14.31 3.08
N SER A 235 -15.74 -12.98 3.15
CA SER A 235 -16.70 -12.26 4.00
C SER A 235 -18.09 -12.18 3.39
N ALA A 236 -18.22 -12.43 2.09
CA ALA A 236 -19.47 -12.50 1.36
C ALA A 236 -19.39 -13.65 0.35
N ASP A 237 -20.53 -14.29 0.11
CA ASP A 237 -20.63 -15.35 -0.90
C ASP A 237 -20.49 -14.72 -2.29
N VAL A 238 -19.63 -15.31 -3.12
CA VAL A 238 -19.43 -14.90 -4.51
C VAL A 238 -19.55 -16.13 -5.39
N PHE A 239 -20.49 -16.09 -6.34
CA PHE A 239 -20.72 -17.22 -7.24
C PHE A 239 -19.90 -17.09 -8.53
N TRP A 240 -19.10 -18.12 -8.82
CA TRP A 240 -18.41 -18.23 -10.11
C TRP A 240 -18.53 -19.65 -10.67
N ASP A 241 -18.87 -19.73 -11.95
CA ASP A 241 -18.97 -20.95 -12.75
C ASP A 241 -18.45 -20.68 -14.17
N LEU A 242 -17.61 -21.57 -14.69
CA LEU A 242 -17.04 -21.45 -16.03
C LEU A 242 -18.12 -21.55 -17.14
N GLN A 243 -19.20 -22.29 -16.90
CA GLN A 243 -20.21 -22.61 -17.91
C GLN A 243 -21.43 -21.68 -17.88
N ASP A 244 -21.62 -20.94 -16.79
CA ASP A 244 -22.75 -20.04 -16.63
C ASP A 244 -22.37 -18.61 -17.02
N SER A 245 -23.21 -17.98 -17.83
CA SER A 245 -23.11 -16.55 -18.16
C SER A 245 -23.48 -15.63 -17.00
N ALA A 246 -24.23 -16.13 -16.00
CA ALA A 246 -24.65 -15.39 -14.82
C ALA A 246 -23.66 -15.57 -13.66
N THR A 247 -22.38 -15.29 -13.90
CA THR A 247 -21.36 -15.30 -12.84
C THR A 247 -21.18 -13.94 -12.19
N GLU A 248 -20.82 -13.98 -10.91
CA GLU A 248 -20.41 -12.82 -10.13
C GLU A 248 -18.87 -12.80 -10.08
N PRO A 249 -18.19 -12.07 -10.98
CA PRO A 249 -16.74 -11.96 -10.91
C PRO A 249 -16.35 -11.14 -9.67
N THR A 250 -15.40 -11.65 -8.89
CA THR A 250 -14.69 -10.84 -7.89
C THR A 250 -14.01 -9.68 -8.60
N CYS A 251 -14.31 -8.45 -8.17
CA CYS A 251 -13.66 -7.24 -8.69
C CYS A 251 -12.36 -7.00 -7.93
#